data_AF-A0A3E1Y8Z7-F1
#
_entry.id   AF-A0A3E1Y8Z7-F1
#
_cell.length_a   1.000
_cell.length_b   1.000
_cell.length_c   1.000
_cell.angle_alpha   90.00
_cell.angle_beta   90.00
_cell.angle_gamma   90.00
#
_symmetry.space_group_name_H-M   'P 1'
#
loop_
_entity.id
_entity.type
_entity.pdbx_description
1 polymer ?
#
loop_
_entity_poly.entity_id
_entity_poly.type
_entity_poly.pdbx_seq_one_letter_code
_entity_poly.pdbx_strand_id
1 'polypeptide(L)'
;MNNQFKFLTYLSCILILISSCKKEVETPDTPPVITGLEADYYVVVKEALLLKPVIENVADSIVWVVNGQRVANALQYNFQAPAAPGTFSLIVMVYNRGNISQKVIQITTGQYLNWETTTNTILPLEASQKFTNKTDVKWEILSAPSDLYRLSANNATAQFTSVSRGTYKLKVSSADLVDTLLITVRQTAKPQSPFIYKVFDYLPAPGQFVNELPKYNAGDTYETMLTKVGKELIGEDANLITLGGWGGYVVIGFDHTIVNVAGRRDFRIYGNAFGANANPRPNAPFGGSCEPGIVLVAYDKNKNGKPDDDEWYEIKGSGNFSAENELWYSSAVNSKNDTRTIRNYEMTYHRPTVETPGTPDGFISINNYIQWSNNQGQRGYKIKNTYHAQSYYPLWVKDEKITFKGIRMAQNGIEESGQGSYFVLYAYKYGYVDNYPNPHDNSGIDIDWAIDKNGNKVNLPGIDFVKIYTGVDQENGWLGENSTEVGKGEDLHMLGSNIATVN
;
A
#
# COMPACT_ATOMS: atom_id res chain seq x y z
N MET A 1 65.55 82.39 -38.90
CA MET A 1 64.17 82.91 -38.77
C MET A 1 63.50 82.18 -37.61
N ASN A 2 62.82 82.93 -36.75
CA ASN A 2 61.84 82.55 -35.70
C ASN A 2 62.14 81.38 -34.72
N ASN A 3 62.30 81.74 -33.44
CA ASN A 3 61.56 81.27 -32.24
C ASN A 3 60.59 80.08 -32.45
N GLN A 4 60.42 79.08 -31.56
CA GLN A 4 60.86 78.83 -30.17
C GLN A 4 60.62 77.31 -29.86
N PHE A 5 60.88 76.70 -28.68
CA PHE A 5 61.26 77.22 -27.36
C PHE A 5 62.45 76.44 -26.74
N LYS A 6 62.26 75.52 -25.77
CA LYS A 6 63.28 74.64 -25.15
C LYS A 6 62.64 73.37 -24.54
N PHE A 7 63.33 72.22 -24.55
CA PHE A 7 63.12 71.11 -23.59
C PHE A 7 64.35 70.16 -23.55
N LEU A 8 64.33 69.18 -22.63
CA LEU A 8 65.39 68.20 -22.26
C LEU A 8 66.59 68.81 -21.50
N THR A 9 67.23 68.14 -20.53
CA THR A 9 67.13 66.73 -20.04
C THR A 9 67.54 66.66 -18.56
N TYR A 10 67.10 65.64 -17.79
CA TYR A 10 68.00 64.75 -17.04
C TYR A 10 67.23 63.53 -16.47
N LEU A 11 67.94 62.42 -16.28
CA LEU A 11 67.42 61.09 -15.90
C LEU A 11 68.06 60.62 -14.59
N SER A 12 67.27 60.18 -13.62
CA SER A 12 67.74 59.31 -12.51
C SER A 12 66.57 58.59 -11.82
N CYS A 13 66.80 57.33 -11.45
CA CYS A 13 65.77 56.41 -10.93
C CYS A 13 65.51 56.59 -9.42
N ILE A 14 64.24 56.56 -9.00
CA ILE A 14 63.82 56.15 -7.64
C ILE A 14 62.54 55.30 -7.76
N LEU A 15 62.51 54.13 -7.11
CA LEU A 15 61.27 53.36 -6.92
C LEU A 15 60.40 54.03 -5.85
N ILE A 16 59.10 54.18 -6.12
CA ILE A 16 58.09 54.50 -5.11
C ILE A 16 57.06 53.38 -5.10
N LEU A 17 56.87 52.78 -3.91
CA LEU A 17 55.81 51.81 -3.63
C LEU A 17 54.45 52.48 -3.74
N ILE A 18 53.64 52.06 -4.72
CA ILE A 18 52.22 52.43 -4.78
C ILE A 18 51.42 51.36 -4.03
N SER A 19 50.90 51.70 -2.86
CA SER A 19 49.93 50.88 -2.15
C SER A 19 48.64 50.78 -2.98
N SER A 20 48.42 49.63 -3.62
CA SER A 20 47.16 49.32 -4.28
C SER A 20 46.20 48.73 -3.24
N CYS A 21 45.22 49.52 -2.80
CA CYS A 21 44.07 48.99 -2.06
C CYS A 21 43.27 48.04 -2.97
N LYS A 22 43.58 46.74 -2.91
CA LYS A 22 42.66 45.72 -3.40
C LYS A 22 41.42 45.74 -2.51
N LYS A 23 40.26 46.04 -3.08
CA LYS A 23 39.00 45.55 -2.51
C LYS A 23 39.05 44.03 -2.57
N GLU A 24 39.06 43.37 -1.43
CA GLU A 24 38.74 41.95 -1.37
C GLU A 24 37.29 41.79 -1.84
N VAL A 25 37.08 40.97 -2.85
CA VAL A 25 35.75 40.59 -3.31
C VAL A 25 35.31 39.44 -2.41
N GLU A 26 34.59 39.77 -1.32
CA GLU A 26 34.01 38.76 -0.46
C GLU A 26 33.04 37.88 -1.28
N THR A 27 33.25 36.57 -1.24
CA THR A 27 32.36 35.60 -1.87
C THR A 27 31.02 35.56 -1.15
N PRO A 28 29.87 35.52 -1.86
CA PRO A 28 28.56 35.30 -1.24
C PRO A 28 28.49 33.95 -0.52
N ASP A 29 27.66 33.88 0.51
CA ASP A 29 27.28 32.61 1.13
C ASP A 29 26.33 31.81 0.22
N THR A 30 26.08 30.54 0.55
CA THR A 30 24.98 29.78 -0.07
C THR A 30 23.63 30.36 0.38
N PRO A 31 22.62 30.52 -0.50
CA PRO A 31 21.32 31.07 -0.11
C PRO A 31 20.66 30.30 1.05
N PRO A 32 20.05 30.96 2.07
CA PRO A 32 19.45 30.26 3.20
C PRO A 32 18.33 29.29 2.78
N VAL A 33 18.30 28.07 3.31
CA VAL A 33 17.21 27.11 3.08
C VAL A 33 16.27 27.10 4.30
N ILE A 34 14.98 27.35 4.07
CA ILE A 34 13.95 27.49 5.11
C ILE A 34 13.00 26.29 5.10
N THR A 35 13.19 25.36 6.04
CA THR A 35 12.32 24.19 6.24
C THR A 35 11.62 24.25 7.61
N GLY A 36 10.86 23.21 7.98
CA GLY A 36 10.14 23.14 9.27
C GLY A 36 8.88 24.01 9.41
N LEU A 37 8.47 24.75 8.37
CA LEU A 37 7.19 25.48 8.31
C LEU A 37 6.31 24.95 7.17
N GLU A 38 5.00 24.94 7.34
CA GLU A 38 4.03 24.65 6.27
C GLU A 38 3.64 25.92 5.50
N ALA A 39 2.93 25.77 4.38
CA ALA A 39 2.44 26.90 3.57
C ALA A 39 1.17 27.54 4.15
N ASP A 40 0.35 26.75 4.84
CA ASP A 40 -0.93 27.18 5.41
C ASP A 40 -1.05 26.73 6.87
N TYR A 41 -1.57 27.60 7.72
CA TYR A 41 -1.92 27.31 9.10
C TYR A 41 -3.35 27.78 9.39
N TYR A 42 -4.02 27.05 10.27
CA TYR A 42 -5.34 27.43 10.77
C TYR A 42 -5.28 27.49 12.30
N VAL A 43 -5.82 28.55 12.90
CA VAL A 43 -5.68 28.85 14.33
C VAL A 43 -7.05 29.21 14.92
N VAL A 44 -7.33 28.76 16.14
CA VAL A 44 -8.57 29.19 16.81
C VAL A 44 -8.44 30.64 17.26
N VAL A 45 -9.52 31.42 17.13
CA VAL A 45 -9.55 32.82 17.56
C VAL A 45 -9.11 32.96 19.02
N LYS A 46 -8.26 33.96 19.30
CA LYS A 46 -7.59 34.19 20.60
C LYS A 46 -6.52 33.17 21.02
N GLU A 47 -6.24 32.12 20.25
CA GLU A 47 -5.10 31.23 20.49
C GLU A 47 -3.80 31.76 19.87
N ALA A 48 -2.69 31.12 20.22
CA ALA A 48 -1.35 31.47 19.78
C ALA A 48 -0.74 30.35 18.92
N LEU A 49 -0.02 30.72 17.85
CA LEU A 49 0.68 29.80 16.97
C LEU A 49 2.18 30.10 17.00
N LEU A 50 2.97 29.18 17.58
CA LEU A 50 4.43 29.25 17.59
C LEU A 50 4.99 28.68 16.28
N LEU A 51 5.66 29.54 15.52
CA LEU A 51 6.33 29.22 14.27
C LEU A 51 7.84 29.17 14.49
N LYS A 52 8.44 28.01 14.19
CA LYS A 52 9.86 27.72 14.41
C LYS A 52 10.46 27.05 13.16
N PRO A 53 11.00 27.82 12.20
CA PRO A 53 11.69 27.26 11.04
C PRO A 53 12.97 26.52 11.44
N VAL A 54 13.35 25.58 10.59
CA VAL A 54 14.71 25.05 10.53
C VAL A 54 15.43 25.81 9.42
N ILE A 55 16.62 26.32 9.73
CA ILE A 55 17.51 26.92 8.74
C ILE A 55 18.69 25.97 8.57
N GLU A 56 18.89 25.46 7.37
CA GLU A 56 19.82 24.34 7.12
C GLU A 56 21.27 24.77 6.93
N ASN A 57 21.50 26.07 6.69
CA ASN A 57 22.80 26.69 6.45
C ASN A 57 22.88 28.10 7.10
N VAL A 58 23.93 28.87 6.78
CA VAL A 58 24.25 30.14 7.45
C VAL A 58 23.14 31.19 7.26
N ALA A 59 22.75 31.85 8.36
CA ALA A 59 21.86 33.00 8.37
C ALA A 59 22.36 34.06 9.36
N ASP A 60 22.49 35.30 8.88
CA ASP A 60 22.88 36.47 9.66
C ASP A 60 21.68 37.08 10.42
N SER A 61 20.49 37.03 9.81
CA SER A 61 19.27 37.52 10.45
C SER A 61 17.99 36.91 9.87
N ILE A 62 16.92 37.01 10.63
CA ILE A 62 15.56 36.55 10.30
C ILE A 62 14.56 37.66 10.62
N VAL A 63 13.57 37.85 9.76
CA VAL A 63 12.54 38.88 9.89
C VAL A 63 11.18 38.30 9.55
N TRP A 64 10.18 38.61 10.38
CA TRP A 64 8.79 38.19 10.20
C TRP A 64 7.92 39.40 9.84
N VAL A 65 7.06 39.23 8.83
CA VAL A 65 6.17 40.28 8.31
C VAL A 65 4.74 39.73 8.19
N VAL A 66 3.77 40.31 8.90
CA VAL A 66 2.34 39.98 8.78
C VAL A 66 1.61 41.09 8.05
N ASN A 67 0.87 40.77 6.99
CA ASN A 67 0.09 41.71 6.17
C ASN A 67 0.91 42.97 5.77
N GLY A 68 2.19 42.77 5.41
CA GLY A 68 3.11 43.83 5.01
C GLY A 68 3.80 44.59 6.16
N GLN A 69 3.45 44.33 7.43
CA GLN A 69 4.08 44.97 8.59
C GLN A 69 5.10 44.05 9.28
N ARG A 70 6.30 44.56 9.57
CA ARG A 70 7.33 43.83 10.33
C ARG A 70 6.87 43.63 11.77
N VAL A 71 6.79 42.37 12.22
CA VAL A 71 6.30 41.98 13.55
C VAL A 71 7.36 41.39 14.48
N ALA A 72 8.42 40.79 13.95
CA ALA A 72 9.49 40.20 14.76
C ALA A 72 10.83 40.06 14.00
N ASN A 73 11.89 39.79 14.76
CA ASN A 73 13.27 39.58 14.27
C ASN A 73 14.03 38.49 15.06
N ALA A 74 13.32 37.43 15.47
CA ALA A 74 13.86 36.30 16.23
C ALA A 74 13.69 34.98 15.47
N LEU A 75 14.45 33.94 15.84
CA LEU A 75 14.41 32.62 15.18
C LEU A 75 13.01 31.98 15.17
N GLN A 76 12.18 32.31 16.15
CA GLN A 76 10.79 31.86 16.26
C GLN A 76 9.86 33.06 16.43
N TYR A 77 8.62 32.93 15.96
CA TYR A 77 7.57 33.95 16.09
C TYR A 77 6.28 33.32 16.63
N ASN A 78 5.64 33.98 17.60
CA ASN A 78 4.41 33.49 18.21
C ASN A 78 3.22 34.37 17.76
N PHE A 79 2.60 33.99 16.64
CA PHE A 79 1.44 34.70 16.10
C PHE A 79 0.26 34.63 17.09
N GLN A 80 -0.43 35.74 17.30
CA GLN A 80 -1.62 35.81 18.16
C GLN A 80 -2.87 35.96 17.30
N ALA A 81 -3.77 34.98 17.33
CA ALA A 81 -5.01 35.03 16.55
C ALA A 81 -5.97 36.07 17.12
N PRO A 82 -6.49 37.03 16.32
CA PRO A 82 -7.50 37.96 16.79
C PRO A 82 -8.80 37.27 17.23
N ALA A 83 -9.63 38.00 17.98
CA ALA A 83 -10.94 37.50 18.42
C ALA A 83 -11.95 37.33 17.26
N ALA A 84 -11.75 38.04 16.15
CA ALA A 84 -12.51 37.89 14.92
C ALA A 84 -11.81 36.89 13.97
N PRO A 85 -12.56 36.00 13.30
CA PRO A 85 -12.05 35.21 12.18
C PRO A 85 -11.49 36.09 11.06
N GLY A 86 -10.45 35.62 10.36
CA GLY A 86 -9.82 36.35 9.26
C GLY A 86 -8.65 35.58 8.64
N THR A 87 -8.03 36.11 7.60
CA THR A 87 -6.85 35.53 6.95
C THR A 87 -5.70 36.54 6.93
N PHE A 88 -4.48 36.05 7.18
CA PHE A 88 -3.28 36.83 7.36
C PHE A 88 -2.15 36.24 6.51
N SER A 89 -1.52 37.05 5.67
CA SER A 89 -0.32 36.67 4.93
C SER A 89 0.91 36.96 5.78
N LEU A 90 1.61 35.92 6.19
CA LEU A 90 2.88 35.98 6.91
C LEU A 90 4.02 35.67 5.94
N ILE A 91 5.10 36.47 5.99
CA ILE A 91 6.34 36.22 5.27
C ILE A 91 7.47 36.12 6.29
N VAL A 92 8.20 35.02 6.24
CA VAL A 92 9.50 34.90 6.92
C VAL A 92 10.60 35.14 5.89
N MET A 93 11.50 36.08 6.19
CA MET A 93 12.67 36.42 5.36
C MET A 93 13.93 36.11 6.16
N VAL A 94 14.86 35.40 5.53
CA VAL A 94 16.14 35.00 6.11
C VAL A 94 17.26 35.53 5.23
N TYR A 95 18.22 36.18 5.87
CA TYR A 95 19.29 36.93 5.22
C TYR A 95 20.63 36.28 5.53
N ASN A 96 21.52 36.23 4.55
CA ASN A 96 22.96 36.06 4.77
C ASN A 96 23.77 36.88 3.76
N ARG A 97 25.08 36.70 3.72
CA ARG A 97 25.97 37.46 2.83
C ARG A 97 25.62 37.28 1.35
N GLY A 98 24.91 38.27 0.82
CA GLY A 98 24.55 38.36 -0.60
C GLY A 98 23.20 37.76 -0.98
N ASN A 99 22.46 37.12 -0.06
CA ASN A 99 21.20 36.46 -0.37
C ASN A 99 20.05 36.85 0.57
N ILE A 100 18.82 36.76 0.04
CA ILE A 100 17.58 36.80 0.80
C ILE A 100 16.74 35.60 0.36
N SER A 101 16.42 34.73 1.30
CA SER A 101 15.44 33.66 1.10
C SER A 101 14.15 34.02 1.82
N GLN A 102 13.00 33.70 1.21
CA GLN A 102 11.69 34.00 1.78
C GLN A 102 10.76 32.78 1.71
N LYS A 103 9.89 32.66 2.70
CA LYS A 103 8.75 31.74 2.67
C LYS A 103 7.47 32.48 3.03
N VAL A 104 6.48 32.39 2.14
CA VAL A 104 5.13 32.93 2.34
C VAL A 104 4.27 31.87 3.00
N ILE A 105 3.45 32.29 3.95
CA ILE A 105 2.61 31.45 4.80
C ILE A 105 1.24 32.14 4.92
N GLN A 106 0.15 31.42 4.70
CA GLN A 106 -1.19 31.92 5.03
C GLN A 106 -1.60 31.42 6.42
N ILE A 107 -2.20 32.30 7.23
CA ILE A 107 -2.79 31.95 8.51
C ILE A 107 -4.27 32.32 8.49
N THR A 108 -5.17 31.36 8.69
CA THR A 108 -6.62 31.61 8.79
C THR A 108 -7.11 31.37 10.21
N THR A 109 -7.75 32.37 10.81
CA THR A 109 -8.32 32.28 12.17
C THR A 109 -9.82 32.00 12.14
N GLY A 110 -10.33 31.24 13.10
CA GLY A 110 -11.76 30.91 13.19
C GLY A 110 -12.16 30.18 14.47
N GLN A 111 -13.39 29.67 14.53
CA GLN A 111 -13.85 28.81 15.63
C GLN A 111 -13.81 27.36 15.16
N TYR A 112 -12.88 26.58 15.71
CA TYR A 112 -12.55 25.24 15.24
C TYR A 112 -12.33 24.28 16.41
N LEU A 113 -12.58 23.00 16.18
CA LEU A 113 -12.15 21.92 17.06
C LEU A 113 -10.82 21.35 16.52
N ASN A 114 -9.72 21.61 17.22
CA ASN A 114 -8.39 21.19 16.79
C ASN A 114 -8.10 19.73 17.19
N TRP A 115 -7.52 18.99 16.25
CA TRP A 115 -7.03 17.62 16.42
C TRP A 115 -5.64 17.49 15.79
N GLU A 116 -4.84 16.55 16.28
CA GLU A 116 -3.56 16.18 15.67
C GLU A 116 -3.49 14.67 15.46
N THR A 117 -2.80 14.26 14.39
CA THR A 117 -2.47 12.86 14.10
C THR A 117 -1.19 12.80 13.25
N THR A 118 -0.73 11.59 12.93
CA THR A 118 0.38 11.33 12.02
C THR A 118 -0.09 10.75 10.69
N THR A 119 0.75 10.82 9.66
CA THR A 119 0.54 10.13 8.38
C THR A 119 0.33 8.62 8.57
N ASN A 120 -0.50 8.01 7.72
CA ASN A 120 -0.80 6.57 7.71
C ASN A 120 -1.24 6.04 9.09
N THR A 121 -2.08 6.81 9.79
CA THR A 121 -2.58 6.53 11.14
C THR A 121 -4.08 6.83 11.21
N ILE A 122 -4.89 5.86 11.67
CA ILE A 122 -6.34 6.05 11.85
C ILE A 122 -6.61 6.92 13.08
N LEU A 123 -7.16 8.12 12.84
CA LEU A 123 -7.70 9.02 13.86
C LEU A 123 -9.21 8.76 14.01
N PRO A 124 -9.68 8.15 15.12
CA PRO A 124 -11.11 8.13 15.45
C PRO A 124 -11.58 9.54 15.85
N LEU A 125 -12.77 9.90 15.41
CA LEU A 125 -13.43 11.18 15.64
C LEU A 125 -14.86 10.94 16.14
N GLU A 126 -15.30 11.79 17.06
CA GLU A 126 -16.68 11.80 17.57
C GLU A 126 -17.30 13.18 17.36
N ALA A 127 -18.57 13.21 17.00
CA ALA A 127 -19.35 14.44 16.91
C ALA A 127 -19.53 15.02 18.33
N SER A 128 -19.45 16.35 18.48
CA SER A 128 -19.59 16.98 19.79
C SER A 128 -20.98 16.73 20.41
N GLN A 129 -21.09 16.89 21.73
CA GLN A 129 -22.30 16.56 22.49
C GLN A 129 -23.60 17.25 21.99
N LYS A 130 -23.50 18.34 21.21
CA LYS A 130 -24.69 18.97 20.59
C LYS A 130 -25.37 18.09 19.53
N PHE A 131 -24.65 17.10 18.98
CA PHE A 131 -25.18 16.09 18.05
C PHE A 131 -25.77 14.85 18.76
N THR A 132 -25.87 14.85 20.09
CA THR A 132 -26.53 13.76 20.84
C THR A 132 -27.96 13.56 20.34
N ASN A 133 -28.39 12.30 20.19
CA ASN A 133 -29.68 11.88 19.63
C ASN A 133 -29.93 12.25 18.16
N LYS A 134 -28.93 12.72 17.40
CA LYS A 134 -29.03 12.88 15.95
C LYS A 134 -28.77 11.57 15.23
N THR A 135 -29.56 11.31 14.19
CA THR A 135 -29.48 10.11 13.34
C THR A 135 -29.05 10.43 11.90
N ASP A 136 -28.91 11.71 11.58
CA ASP A 136 -28.61 12.27 10.26
C ASP A 136 -27.26 13.02 10.25
N VAL A 137 -26.32 12.67 11.14
CA VAL A 137 -25.02 13.34 11.25
C VAL A 137 -24.18 13.06 10.00
N LYS A 138 -23.76 14.13 9.32
CA LYS A 138 -22.93 14.10 8.11
C LYS A 138 -21.54 14.64 8.39
N TRP A 139 -20.54 13.98 7.81
CA TRP A 139 -19.14 14.35 7.87
C TRP A 139 -18.65 14.67 6.46
N GLU A 140 -18.01 15.83 6.28
CA GLU A 140 -17.57 16.35 4.98
C GLU A 140 -16.14 16.89 5.10
N ILE A 141 -15.28 16.63 4.10
CA ILE A 141 -13.99 17.32 3.95
C ILE A 141 -14.24 18.62 3.20
N LEU A 142 -13.97 19.75 3.85
CA LEU A 142 -14.10 21.09 3.26
C LEU A 142 -12.84 21.53 2.53
N SER A 143 -11.67 21.08 3.00
CA SER A 143 -10.36 21.39 2.42
C SER A 143 -9.35 20.34 2.86
N ALA A 144 -8.46 19.96 1.95
CA ALA A 144 -7.41 18.99 2.16
C ALA A 144 -6.16 19.40 1.34
N PRO A 145 -4.93 19.18 1.86
CA PRO A 145 -3.69 19.42 1.13
C PRO A 145 -3.40 18.39 0.02
N SER A 146 -4.10 17.25 0.03
CA SER A 146 -4.05 16.21 -1.01
C SER A 146 -5.40 15.51 -1.14
N ASP A 147 -5.57 14.65 -2.14
CA ASP A 147 -6.68 13.70 -2.25
C ASP A 147 -6.34 12.30 -1.68
N LEU A 148 -5.11 12.10 -1.19
CA LEU A 148 -4.63 10.86 -0.56
C LEU A 148 -5.10 10.72 0.90
N TYR A 149 -6.42 10.68 1.10
CA TYR A 149 -7.04 10.53 2.43
C TYR A 149 -8.30 9.65 2.38
N ARG A 150 -8.74 9.21 3.57
CA ARG A 150 -10.06 8.60 3.79
C ARG A 150 -10.78 9.29 4.94
N LEU A 151 -12.09 9.47 4.78
CA LEU A 151 -13.03 9.81 5.84
C LEU A 151 -14.18 8.79 5.81
N SER A 152 -14.16 7.86 6.76
CA SER A 152 -15.18 6.82 6.90
C SER A 152 -16.09 7.15 8.09
N ALA A 153 -17.34 7.53 7.82
CA ALA A 153 -18.29 7.98 8.85
C ALA A 153 -19.42 6.99 9.10
N ASN A 154 -19.85 6.89 10.36
CA ASN A 154 -21.03 6.16 10.81
C ASN A 154 -21.81 7.01 11.83
N ASN A 155 -22.76 7.82 11.31
CA ASN A 155 -23.54 8.78 12.08
C ASN A 155 -22.67 9.67 12.99
N ALA A 156 -22.74 9.51 14.32
CA ALA A 156 -22.03 10.36 15.28
C ALA A 156 -20.51 10.08 15.39
N THR A 157 -19.98 9.05 14.72
CA THR A 157 -18.55 8.74 14.71
C THR A 157 -17.97 8.78 13.30
N ALA A 158 -16.67 9.03 13.20
CA ALA A 158 -15.92 8.87 11.96
C ALA A 158 -14.49 8.40 12.22
N GLN A 159 -13.84 7.91 11.18
CA GLN A 159 -12.43 7.58 11.14
C GLN A 159 -11.79 8.37 10.00
N PHE A 160 -10.74 9.12 10.32
CA PHE A 160 -9.96 9.89 9.36
C PHE A 160 -8.54 9.33 9.27
N THR A 161 -7.99 9.21 8.07
CA THR A 161 -6.56 8.89 7.86
C THR A 161 -6.08 9.52 6.55
N SER A 162 -4.77 9.73 6.44
CA SER A 162 -4.13 10.44 5.33
C SER A 162 -2.69 10.00 5.13
N VAL A 163 -2.28 9.91 3.86
CA VAL A 163 -0.87 9.70 3.47
C VAL A 163 -0.09 11.02 3.54
N SER A 164 -0.74 12.15 3.24
CA SER A 164 -0.11 13.45 3.16
C SER A 164 -0.21 14.24 4.47
N ARG A 165 0.87 14.93 4.83
CA ARG A 165 0.88 15.90 5.94
C ARG A 165 0.10 17.17 5.58
N GLY A 166 -0.18 17.99 6.61
CA GLY A 166 -0.82 19.30 6.47
C GLY A 166 -2.13 19.38 7.25
N THR A 167 -2.88 20.48 7.07
CA THR A 167 -4.13 20.70 7.82
C THR A 167 -5.34 20.34 6.97
N TYR A 168 -6.12 19.36 7.43
CA TYR A 168 -7.40 18.97 6.84
C TYR A 168 -8.53 19.67 7.58
N LYS A 169 -9.47 20.28 6.85
CA LYS A 169 -10.62 20.97 7.42
C LYS A 169 -11.87 20.13 7.20
N LEU A 170 -12.47 19.64 8.28
CA LEU A 170 -13.68 18.83 8.24
C LEU A 170 -14.88 19.62 8.75
N LYS A 171 -16.08 19.23 8.31
CA LYS A 171 -17.36 19.71 8.80
C LYS A 171 -18.17 18.53 9.32
N VAL A 172 -18.78 18.71 10.50
CA VAL A 172 -19.79 17.81 11.05
C VAL A 172 -21.11 18.57 11.09
N SER A 173 -22.20 17.98 10.59
CA SER A 173 -23.49 18.68 10.56
C SER A 173 -24.74 17.78 10.65
N SER A 174 -25.83 18.34 11.20
CA SER A 174 -27.17 17.74 11.32
C SER A 174 -28.16 18.89 11.49
N ALA A 175 -29.11 19.04 10.57
CA ALA A 175 -29.91 20.27 10.42
C ALA A 175 -29.04 21.55 10.52
N ASP A 176 -29.39 22.50 11.40
CA ASP A 176 -28.67 23.75 11.62
C ASP A 176 -27.40 23.62 12.48
N LEU A 177 -27.16 22.44 13.08
CA LEU A 177 -25.96 22.21 13.89
C LEU A 177 -24.76 21.98 12.99
N VAL A 178 -23.71 22.77 13.18
CA VAL A 178 -22.44 22.64 12.46
C VAL A 178 -21.26 22.74 13.44
N ASP A 179 -20.32 21.80 13.37
CA ASP A 179 -18.95 21.97 13.87
C ASP A 179 -17.97 21.97 12.69
N THR A 180 -16.87 22.69 12.85
CA THR A 180 -15.71 22.62 11.93
C THR A 180 -14.51 22.11 12.72
N LEU A 181 -13.91 21.04 12.22
CA LEU A 181 -12.71 20.44 12.79
C LEU A 181 -11.50 20.83 11.93
N LEU A 182 -10.35 20.98 12.58
CA LEU A 182 -9.05 21.07 11.93
C LEU A 182 -8.20 19.91 12.40
N ILE A 183 -7.74 19.09 11.47
CA ILE A 183 -6.85 17.96 11.75
C ILE A 183 -5.47 18.30 11.20
N THR A 184 -4.51 18.54 12.08
CA THR A 184 -3.11 18.71 11.70
C THR A 184 -2.46 17.34 11.59
N VAL A 185 -2.19 16.90 10.36
CA VAL A 185 -1.46 15.66 10.06
C VAL A 185 0.02 15.97 10.02
N ARG A 186 0.79 15.39 10.94
CA ARG A 186 2.25 15.51 11.03
C ARG A 186 2.95 14.30 10.41
N GLN A 187 4.22 14.43 10.08
CA GLN A 187 5.05 13.26 9.76
C GLN A 187 5.14 12.33 10.99
N THR A 188 5.02 11.02 10.80
CA THR A 188 5.31 10.05 11.86
C THR A 188 6.78 10.11 12.30
N ALA A 189 7.05 9.88 13.58
CA ALA A 189 8.41 9.89 14.13
C ALA A 189 9.23 8.65 13.75
N LYS A 190 8.57 7.52 13.46
CA LYS A 190 9.21 6.30 12.97
C LYS A 190 9.15 6.30 11.44
N PRO A 191 10.27 6.15 10.72
CA PRO A 191 10.22 5.91 9.27
C PRO A 191 9.34 4.70 8.95
N GLN A 192 8.48 4.87 7.94
CA GLN A 192 7.58 3.83 7.43
C GLN A 192 8.15 3.25 6.14
N SER A 193 7.98 1.95 5.94
CA SER A 193 8.36 1.24 4.71
C SER A 193 7.13 1.05 3.85
N PRO A 194 7.16 1.32 2.53
CA PRO A 194 6.04 0.99 1.64
C PRO A 194 5.86 -0.53 1.45
N PHE A 195 6.80 -1.35 1.94
CA PHE A 195 6.82 -2.79 1.72
C PHE A 195 6.31 -3.59 2.94
N ILE A 196 5.98 -4.88 2.71
CA ILE A 196 5.61 -5.83 3.77
C ILE A 196 6.61 -5.74 4.92
N TYR A 197 6.09 -5.56 6.13
CA TYR A 197 6.88 -5.42 7.36
C TYR A 197 7.02 -6.75 8.11
N LYS A 198 5.97 -7.59 8.07
CA LYS A 198 5.91 -8.80 8.88
C LYS A 198 5.02 -9.87 8.26
N VAL A 199 5.43 -11.13 8.47
CA VAL A 199 4.61 -12.33 8.25
C VAL A 199 4.12 -12.81 9.62
N PHE A 200 2.82 -13.06 9.74
CA PHE A 200 2.13 -13.45 10.97
C PHE A 200 1.80 -14.93 11.01
N ASP A 201 1.42 -15.50 9.88
CA ASP A 201 1.04 -16.91 9.74
C ASP A 201 1.31 -17.40 8.29
N TYR A 202 1.57 -18.69 8.14
CA TYR A 202 1.78 -19.36 6.86
C TYR A 202 1.47 -20.85 6.97
N LEU A 203 0.55 -21.31 6.12
CA LEU A 203 0.22 -22.72 5.98
C LEU A 203 -0.21 -22.99 4.53
N PRO A 204 0.70 -23.48 3.66
CA PRO A 204 0.35 -23.85 2.31
C PRO A 204 -0.47 -25.14 2.30
N ALA A 205 -1.36 -25.27 1.33
CA ALA A 205 -2.01 -26.53 1.03
C ALA A 205 -1.04 -27.43 0.25
N PRO A 206 -1.30 -28.74 0.12
CA PRO A 206 -0.41 -29.60 -0.63
C PRO A 206 -0.27 -29.17 -2.09
N GLY A 207 0.97 -29.12 -2.59
CA GLY A 207 1.32 -28.66 -3.93
C GLY A 207 2.77 -28.93 -4.32
N GLN A 208 3.08 -28.81 -5.61
CA GLN A 208 4.35 -29.23 -6.23
C GLN A 208 5.57 -28.38 -5.87
N PHE A 209 5.38 -27.17 -5.33
CA PHE A 209 6.46 -26.31 -4.82
C PHE A 209 6.57 -26.30 -3.30
N VAL A 210 5.64 -26.96 -2.60
CA VAL A 210 5.69 -27.09 -1.14
C VAL A 210 6.97 -27.81 -0.75
N ASN A 211 7.57 -27.37 0.35
CA ASN A 211 8.90 -27.78 0.84
C ASN A 211 10.10 -27.35 -0.03
N GLU A 212 9.92 -26.67 -1.17
CA GLU A 212 11.00 -26.03 -1.95
C GLU A 212 10.91 -24.50 -1.96
N LEU A 213 9.70 -23.90 -1.88
CA LEU A 213 9.50 -22.45 -1.99
C LEU A 213 8.64 -21.87 -0.82
N PRO A 214 9.20 -21.56 0.36
CA PRO A 214 10.62 -21.67 0.71
C PRO A 214 11.02 -23.10 1.09
N LYS A 215 12.31 -23.40 0.95
CA LYS A 215 12.85 -24.75 1.15
C LYS A 215 12.74 -25.21 2.60
N TYR A 216 12.16 -26.39 2.82
CA TYR A 216 12.20 -27.13 4.08
C TYR A 216 13.51 -27.91 4.23
N ASN A 217 14.10 -27.86 5.41
CA ASN A 217 15.19 -28.73 5.84
C ASN A 217 14.67 -29.67 6.94
N ALA A 218 15.20 -30.90 6.98
CA ALA A 218 14.83 -31.89 7.99
C ALA A 218 15.00 -31.33 9.41
N GLY A 219 13.90 -31.23 10.15
CA GLY A 219 13.85 -30.69 11.52
C GLY A 219 13.39 -29.24 11.64
N ASP A 220 13.12 -28.52 10.53
CA ASP A 220 12.53 -27.18 10.60
C ASP A 220 11.16 -27.22 11.30
N THR A 221 10.92 -26.25 12.18
CA THR A 221 9.64 -26.05 12.88
C THR A 221 8.74 -25.08 12.13
N TYR A 222 7.49 -24.93 12.57
CA TYR A 222 6.59 -23.88 12.09
C TYR A 222 7.23 -22.48 12.18
N GLU A 223 7.84 -22.14 13.32
CA GLU A 223 8.50 -20.84 13.54
C GLU A 223 9.72 -20.65 12.62
N THR A 224 10.42 -21.75 12.31
CA THR A 224 11.54 -21.75 11.36
C THR A 224 11.06 -21.49 9.94
N MET A 225 9.96 -22.12 9.53
CA MET A 225 9.36 -21.89 8.21
C MET A 225 8.74 -20.49 8.10
N LEU A 226 8.07 -20.00 9.13
CA LEU A 226 7.57 -18.62 9.20
C LEU A 226 8.72 -17.59 9.10
N THR A 227 9.85 -17.87 9.74
CA THR A 227 11.08 -17.05 9.62
C THR A 227 11.66 -17.08 8.20
N LYS A 228 11.59 -18.22 7.49
CA LYS A 228 12.00 -18.32 6.09
C LYS A 228 11.06 -17.53 5.18
N VAL A 229 9.74 -17.69 5.31
CA VAL A 229 8.76 -16.86 4.57
C VAL A 229 8.98 -15.37 4.84
N GLY A 230 9.29 -14.99 6.08
CA GLY A 230 9.69 -13.62 6.41
C GLY A 230 10.89 -13.11 5.62
N LYS A 231 11.90 -13.95 5.38
CA LYS A 231 13.07 -13.58 4.55
C LYS A 231 12.74 -13.46 3.07
N GLU A 232 11.77 -14.22 2.57
CA GLU A 232 11.36 -14.12 1.17
C GLU A 232 10.41 -12.94 0.91
N LEU A 233 9.65 -12.45 1.90
CA LEU A 233 8.57 -11.47 1.67
C LEU A 233 8.79 -10.07 2.27
N ILE A 234 9.64 -9.90 3.28
CA ILE A 234 9.77 -8.63 4.01
C ILE A 234 10.77 -7.69 3.30
N GLY A 235 10.33 -6.46 3.00
CA GLY A 235 11.16 -5.41 2.40
C GLY A 235 11.08 -5.31 0.88
N GLU A 236 12.00 -4.51 0.30
CA GLU A 236 12.04 -4.21 -1.14
C GLU A 236 12.60 -5.39 -1.97
N ASP A 237 13.68 -6.01 -1.49
CA ASP A 237 14.36 -7.14 -2.12
C ASP A 237 13.67 -8.49 -1.78
N ALA A 238 12.37 -8.56 -2.04
CA ALA A 238 11.56 -9.76 -1.79
C ALA A 238 11.60 -10.75 -2.98
N ASN A 239 11.58 -12.04 -2.65
CA ASN A 239 11.47 -13.17 -3.56
C ASN A 239 10.00 -13.64 -3.66
N LEU A 240 9.79 -14.96 -3.66
CA LEU A 240 8.52 -15.62 -3.90
C LEU A 240 8.35 -16.81 -2.96
N ILE A 241 7.12 -17.06 -2.50
CA ILE A 241 6.67 -18.26 -1.80
C ILE A 241 5.54 -18.92 -2.59
N THR A 242 5.34 -20.23 -2.43
CA THR A 242 4.12 -20.90 -2.90
C THR A 242 3.06 -20.95 -1.79
N LEU A 243 1.78 -20.90 -2.13
CA LEU A 243 0.69 -21.28 -1.23
C LEU A 243 0.23 -22.73 -1.47
N GLY A 244 0.71 -23.39 -2.52
CA GLY A 244 0.20 -24.67 -3.00
C GLY A 244 -1.25 -24.58 -3.48
N GLY A 245 -1.93 -25.72 -3.55
CA GLY A 245 -3.30 -25.80 -4.04
C GLY A 245 -4.35 -25.08 -3.18
N TRP A 246 -5.64 -25.30 -3.49
CA TRP A 246 -6.75 -24.56 -2.87
C TRP A 246 -6.70 -24.48 -1.34
N GLY A 247 -6.89 -23.27 -0.83
CA GLY A 247 -7.03 -22.96 0.60
C GLY A 247 -5.72 -22.65 1.33
N GLY A 248 -4.57 -23.00 0.77
CA GLY A 248 -3.26 -22.65 1.33
C GLY A 248 -3.06 -21.14 1.41
N TYR A 249 -2.41 -20.64 2.46
CA TYR A 249 -2.45 -19.21 2.77
C TYR A 249 -1.20 -18.65 3.45
N VAL A 250 -1.07 -17.33 3.37
CA VAL A 250 -0.14 -16.50 4.15
C VAL A 250 -0.88 -15.31 4.77
N VAL A 251 -0.45 -14.86 5.95
CA VAL A 251 -0.92 -13.64 6.60
C VAL A 251 0.27 -12.70 6.78
N ILE A 252 0.14 -11.48 6.27
CA ILE A 252 1.17 -10.44 6.27
C ILE A 252 0.62 -9.13 6.84
N GLY A 253 1.50 -8.19 7.17
CA GLY A 253 1.12 -6.83 7.53
C GLY A 253 2.21 -5.80 7.26
N PHE A 254 1.79 -4.55 7.27
CA PHE A 254 2.62 -3.37 7.04
C PHE A 254 3.00 -2.71 8.37
N ASP A 255 3.93 -1.74 8.35
CA ASP A 255 4.36 -1.04 9.56
C ASP A 255 3.56 0.25 9.86
N HIS A 256 2.47 0.41 9.11
CA HIS A 256 1.56 1.54 9.08
C HIS A 256 0.23 1.13 8.46
N THR A 257 -0.81 1.96 8.61
CA THR A 257 -2.08 1.73 7.93
C THR A 257 -2.00 2.19 6.48
N ILE A 258 -2.13 1.28 5.52
CA ILE A 258 -2.35 1.61 4.11
C ILE A 258 -3.70 2.32 4.01
N VAL A 259 -3.68 3.55 3.50
CA VAL A 259 -4.87 4.40 3.40
C VAL A 259 -5.75 3.91 2.25
N ASN A 260 -7.04 3.68 2.52
CA ASN A 260 -8.05 3.41 1.50
C ASN A 260 -8.37 4.72 0.74
N VAL A 261 -7.72 5.03 -0.38
CA VAL A 261 -7.94 6.30 -1.11
C VAL A 261 -9.08 6.15 -2.12
N ALA A 262 -10.10 6.99 -1.97
CA ALA A 262 -11.34 6.88 -2.75
C ALA A 262 -11.11 6.86 -4.27
N GLY A 263 -11.54 5.78 -4.92
CA GLY A 263 -11.44 5.60 -6.37
C GLY A 263 -10.04 5.23 -6.87
N ARG A 264 -9.11 4.82 -6.00
CA ARG A 264 -7.76 4.36 -6.36
C ARG A 264 -7.54 2.92 -5.92
N ARG A 265 -6.43 2.32 -6.36
CA ARG A 265 -5.92 1.05 -5.82
C ARG A 265 -4.83 1.43 -4.83
N ASP A 266 -4.87 0.79 -3.67
CA ASP A 266 -4.12 1.21 -2.49
C ASP A 266 -2.86 0.38 -2.26
N PHE A 267 -2.95 -0.91 -2.59
CA PHE A 267 -1.83 -1.83 -2.45
C PHE A 267 -1.74 -2.81 -3.61
N ARG A 268 -0.59 -3.46 -3.73
CA ARG A 268 -0.34 -4.56 -4.66
C ARG A 268 0.45 -5.63 -3.92
N ILE A 269 0.10 -6.90 -4.11
CA ILE A 269 0.97 -8.02 -3.72
C ILE A 269 1.34 -8.78 -4.99
N TYR A 270 2.62 -9.09 -5.14
CA TYR A 270 3.19 -9.67 -6.34
C TYR A 270 2.91 -11.17 -6.39
N GLY A 271 2.82 -11.71 -7.60
CA GLY A 271 2.88 -13.15 -7.89
C GLY A 271 3.86 -13.44 -9.02
N ASN A 272 3.73 -14.60 -9.68
CA ASN A 272 4.51 -14.99 -10.86
C ASN A 272 3.73 -14.84 -12.18
N ALA A 273 2.44 -14.51 -12.14
CA ALA A 273 1.52 -14.54 -13.27
C ALA A 273 2.04 -13.91 -14.57
N PHE A 274 1.87 -14.64 -15.67
CA PHE A 274 2.31 -14.25 -17.01
C PHE A 274 1.32 -14.68 -18.10
N GLY A 275 1.32 -13.96 -19.23
CA GLY A 275 0.46 -14.27 -20.38
C GLY A 275 1.03 -15.38 -21.28
N ALA A 276 0.16 -16.19 -21.88
CA ALA A 276 0.54 -17.24 -22.81
C ALA A 276 1.12 -16.69 -24.12
N ASN A 277 2.36 -17.05 -24.44
CA ASN A 277 3.04 -16.60 -25.67
C ASN A 277 2.40 -17.12 -26.98
N ALA A 278 1.69 -18.26 -26.93
CA ALA A 278 1.21 -18.97 -28.12
C ALA A 278 -0.13 -19.68 -27.88
N ASN A 279 -1.10 -18.95 -27.32
CA ASN A 279 -2.45 -19.49 -27.08
C ASN A 279 -3.08 -19.99 -28.40
N PRO A 280 -3.46 -21.28 -28.51
CA PRO A 280 -4.10 -21.83 -29.72
C PRO A 280 -5.45 -21.20 -30.05
N ARG A 281 -6.15 -20.63 -29.05
CA ARG A 281 -7.48 -20.04 -29.23
C ARG A 281 -7.40 -18.62 -29.80
N PRO A 282 -7.94 -18.36 -31.00
CA PRO A 282 -7.92 -17.02 -31.59
C PRO A 282 -8.79 -16.05 -30.77
N ASN A 283 -8.29 -14.83 -30.58
CA ASN A 283 -8.95 -13.76 -29.83
C ASN A 283 -9.34 -14.13 -28.38
N ALA A 284 -8.57 -15.01 -27.74
CA ALA A 284 -8.77 -15.32 -26.33
C ALA A 284 -8.57 -14.07 -25.43
N PRO A 285 -9.33 -13.94 -24.32
CA PRO A 285 -9.02 -12.97 -23.27
C PRO A 285 -7.64 -13.25 -22.64
N PHE A 286 -7.13 -12.32 -21.84
CA PHE A 286 -5.83 -12.46 -21.19
C PHE A 286 -5.77 -13.70 -20.27
N GLY A 287 -4.72 -14.51 -20.43
CA GLY A 287 -4.46 -15.73 -19.66
C GLY A 287 -3.10 -16.33 -19.98
N GLY A 288 -2.60 -17.22 -19.12
CA GLY A 288 -1.32 -17.92 -19.21
C GLY A 288 -1.11 -18.77 -17.96
N SER A 289 -0.23 -18.35 -17.05
CA SER A 289 -0.35 -18.69 -15.61
C SER A 289 -1.06 -17.52 -14.93
N CYS A 290 -2.27 -17.77 -14.45
CA CYS A 290 -3.08 -16.83 -13.67
C CYS A 290 -3.73 -17.64 -12.56
N GLU A 291 -3.21 -17.53 -11.34
CA GLU A 291 -3.40 -18.46 -10.24
C GLU A 291 -3.94 -17.71 -9.02
N PRO A 292 -5.20 -17.24 -9.11
CA PRO A 292 -5.68 -16.09 -8.36
C PRO A 292 -5.80 -16.34 -6.84
N GLY A 293 -4.98 -15.63 -6.08
CA GLY A 293 -5.04 -15.54 -4.64
C GLY A 293 -6.18 -14.63 -4.18
N ILE A 294 -7.10 -15.17 -3.38
CA ILE A 294 -8.19 -14.41 -2.77
C ILE A 294 -7.63 -13.62 -1.59
N VAL A 295 -8.03 -12.36 -1.49
CA VAL A 295 -7.52 -11.41 -0.50
C VAL A 295 -8.58 -11.13 0.57
N LEU A 296 -8.19 -11.25 1.83
CA LEU A 296 -8.87 -10.62 2.96
C LEU A 296 -7.97 -9.54 3.56
N VAL A 297 -8.57 -8.52 4.13
CA VAL A 297 -7.90 -7.39 4.77
C VAL A 297 -8.49 -7.10 6.15
N ALA A 298 -7.66 -6.56 7.04
CA ALA A 298 -8.05 -6.13 8.38
C ALA A 298 -7.24 -4.89 8.79
N TYR A 299 -7.70 -4.15 9.79
CA TYR A 299 -6.98 -3.02 10.40
C TYR A 299 -6.93 -3.20 11.92
N ASP A 300 -5.85 -2.77 12.56
CA ASP A 300 -5.57 -2.98 14.00
C ASP A 300 -6.43 -2.04 14.86
N LYS A 301 -7.72 -2.38 14.98
CA LYS A 301 -8.73 -1.55 15.61
C LYS A 301 -8.52 -1.40 17.12
N ASN A 302 -8.00 -2.45 17.75
CA ASN A 302 -7.74 -2.49 19.20
C ASN A 302 -6.29 -2.10 19.58
N LYS A 303 -5.40 -1.92 18.59
CA LYS A 303 -4.01 -1.47 18.71
C LYS A 303 -3.09 -2.47 19.39
N ASN A 304 -3.29 -3.77 19.16
CA ASN A 304 -2.48 -4.85 19.74
C ASN A 304 -1.31 -5.31 18.85
N GLY A 305 -1.23 -4.84 17.59
CA GLY A 305 -0.21 -5.19 16.62
C GLY A 305 -0.34 -6.58 16.00
N LYS A 306 -1.56 -7.14 15.93
CA LYS A 306 -1.87 -8.47 15.38
C LYS A 306 -3.17 -8.46 14.57
N PRO A 307 -3.29 -9.33 13.56
CA PRO A 307 -4.58 -9.63 12.94
C PRO A 307 -5.45 -10.47 13.89
N ASP A 308 -6.57 -9.93 14.35
CA ASP A 308 -7.55 -10.64 15.16
C ASP A 308 -8.60 -11.36 14.27
N ASP A 309 -9.07 -12.53 14.72
CA ASP A 309 -9.89 -13.45 13.91
C ASP A 309 -11.27 -12.89 13.51
N ASP A 310 -11.81 -11.90 14.24
CA ASP A 310 -13.11 -11.30 13.97
C ASP A 310 -13.07 -10.03 13.11
N GLU A 311 -11.88 -9.62 12.64
CA GLU A 311 -11.66 -8.34 11.93
C GLU A 311 -11.43 -8.46 10.41
N TRP A 312 -11.60 -9.66 9.83
CA TRP A 312 -11.37 -9.92 8.41
C TRP A 312 -12.54 -9.49 7.49
N TYR A 313 -12.22 -8.68 6.48
CA TYR A 313 -13.09 -8.29 5.37
C TYR A 313 -12.53 -8.83 4.05
N GLU A 314 -13.38 -9.36 3.18
CA GLU A 314 -12.96 -9.92 1.89
C GLU A 314 -12.89 -8.81 0.83
N ILE A 315 -11.85 -8.81 0.00
CA ILE A 315 -11.81 -8.02 -1.23
C ILE A 315 -12.72 -8.69 -2.27
N LYS A 316 -13.80 -8.00 -2.65
CA LYS A 316 -14.78 -8.47 -3.63
C LYS A 316 -14.22 -8.42 -5.05
N GLY A 317 -13.33 -9.37 -5.39
CA GLY A 317 -12.86 -9.58 -6.75
C GLY A 317 -13.98 -10.01 -7.71
N SER A 318 -13.69 -9.92 -9.02
CA SER A 318 -14.71 -10.01 -10.07
C SER A 318 -15.48 -11.34 -10.15
N GLY A 319 -14.91 -12.44 -9.63
CA GLY A 319 -15.50 -13.78 -9.61
C GLY A 319 -16.09 -14.23 -8.27
N ASN A 320 -16.11 -13.37 -7.24
CA ASN A 320 -16.30 -13.79 -5.83
C ASN A 320 -17.71 -14.28 -5.46
N PHE A 321 -18.71 -14.00 -6.30
CA PHE A 321 -20.08 -14.54 -6.19
C PHE A 321 -20.44 -15.45 -7.38
N SER A 322 -19.95 -15.14 -8.58
CA SER A 322 -20.15 -15.92 -9.81
C SER A 322 -19.08 -15.53 -10.83
N ALA A 323 -18.62 -16.47 -11.65
CA ALA A 323 -17.72 -16.21 -12.77
C ALA A 323 -18.45 -15.91 -14.09
N GLU A 324 -19.79 -15.86 -14.12
CA GLU A 324 -20.59 -15.67 -15.36
C GLU A 324 -20.24 -14.40 -16.16
N ASN A 325 -19.71 -13.37 -15.50
CA ASN A 325 -19.28 -12.13 -16.13
C ASN A 325 -17.83 -12.18 -16.65
N GLU A 326 -17.08 -13.26 -16.39
CA GLU A 326 -15.69 -13.40 -16.84
C GLU A 326 -15.61 -13.73 -18.34
N LEU A 327 -14.62 -13.14 -19.02
CA LEU A 327 -14.50 -13.22 -20.48
C LEU A 327 -14.21 -14.64 -21.01
N TRP A 328 -13.75 -15.52 -20.14
CA TRP A 328 -13.45 -16.93 -20.42
C TRP A 328 -14.56 -17.90 -19.99
N TYR A 329 -15.60 -17.43 -19.29
CA TYR A 329 -16.62 -18.27 -18.65
C TYR A 329 -17.26 -19.27 -19.62
N SER A 330 -17.76 -18.81 -20.75
CA SER A 330 -18.40 -19.67 -21.76
C SER A 330 -17.44 -20.73 -22.33
N SER A 331 -16.15 -20.43 -22.42
CA SER A 331 -15.13 -21.38 -22.84
C SER A 331 -14.90 -22.44 -21.76
N ALA A 332 -14.83 -22.06 -20.48
CA ALA A 332 -14.71 -23.01 -19.37
C ALA A 332 -15.94 -23.94 -19.27
N VAL A 333 -17.17 -23.40 -19.46
CA VAL A 333 -18.40 -24.21 -19.54
C VAL A 333 -18.33 -25.22 -20.69
N ASN A 334 -17.91 -24.79 -21.88
CA ASN A 334 -17.77 -25.68 -23.04
C ASN A 334 -16.70 -26.77 -22.82
N SER A 335 -15.63 -26.45 -22.09
CA SER A 335 -14.57 -27.38 -21.68
C SER A 335 -14.96 -28.28 -20.50
N LYS A 336 -16.19 -28.14 -19.97
CA LYS A 336 -16.74 -28.91 -18.84
C LYS A 336 -16.01 -28.70 -17.51
N ASN A 337 -15.35 -27.55 -17.37
CA ASN A 337 -14.81 -27.10 -16.09
C ASN A 337 -15.93 -26.88 -15.07
N ASP A 338 -15.63 -27.01 -13.79
CA ASP A 338 -16.55 -26.60 -12.73
C ASP A 338 -16.51 -25.08 -12.54
N THR A 339 -17.49 -24.39 -13.14
CA THR A 339 -17.55 -22.92 -13.16
C THR A 339 -18.32 -22.31 -11.97
N ARG A 340 -18.60 -23.10 -10.92
CA ARG A 340 -19.31 -22.63 -9.71
C ARG A 340 -18.35 -21.95 -8.73
N THR A 341 -18.67 -20.73 -8.31
CA THR A 341 -18.08 -20.13 -7.10
C THR A 341 -18.85 -20.60 -5.86
N ILE A 342 -18.17 -21.24 -4.92
CA ILE A 342 -18.73 -21.80 -3.67
C ILE A 342 -18.11 -21.05 -2.48
N ARG A 343 -18.90 -20.18 -1.84
CA ARG A 343 -18.37 -19.27 -0.79
C ARG A 343 -18.17 -19.89 0.58
N ASN A 344 -18.92 -20.94 0.90
CA ASN A 344 -18.80 -21.70 2.16
C ASN A 344 -18.16 -23.07 1.87
N TYR A 345 -16.98 -23.08 1.27
CA TYR A 345 -16.26 -24.31 0.93
C TYR A 345 -15.27 -24.68 2.03
N GLU A 346 -15.16 -25.96 2.31
CA GLU A 346 -14.18 -26.53 3.23
C GLU A 346 -13.60 -27.79 2.60
N MET A 347 -12.27 -27.90 2.58
CA MET A 347 -11.57 -29.06 2.06
C MET A 347 -10.51 -29.53 3.05
N THR A 348 -10.48 -30.84 3.27
CA THR A 348 -9.52 -31.53 4.13
C THR A 348 -8.59 -32.37 3.26
N TYR A 349 -7.29 -32.12 3.37
CA TYR A 349 -6.22 -32.93 2.77
C TYR A 349 -5.65 -33.86 3.82
N HIS A 350 -5.32 -35.09 3.43
CA HIS A 350 -4.71 -36.10 4.30
C HIS A 350 -3.23 -36.28 3.97
N ARG A 351 -2.41 -36.53 5.00
CA ARG A 351 -0.99 -36.85 4.82
C ARG A 351 -0.84 -38.10 3.92
N PRO A 352 0.07 -38.08 2.93
CA PRO A 352 0.29 -39.25 2.08
C PRO A 352 0.91 -40.39 2.90
N THR A 353 0.35 -41.59 2.75
CA THR A 353 0.89 -42.83 3.36
C THR A 353 1.92 -43.53 2.47
N VAL A 354 2.01 -43.14 1.19
CA VAL A 354 2.97 -43.63 0.20
C VAL A 354 3.55 -42.44 -0.57
N GLU A 355 4.88 -42.33 -0.53
CA GLU A 355 5.67 -41.28 -1.19
C GLU A 355 6.58 -41.83 -2.30
N THR A 356 6.75 -43.16 -2.37
CA THR A 356 7.59 -43.82 -3.38
C THR A 356 6.87 -43.84 -4.73
N PRO A 357 7.45 -43.26 -5.80
CA PRO A 357 6.87 -43.31 -7.13
C PRO A 357 6.65 -44.72 -7.66
N GLY A 358 5.59 -44.89 -8.46
CA GLY A 358 5.36 -46.09 -9.25
C GLY A 358 6.16 -46.08 -10.56
N THR A 359 5.78 -46.94 -11.50
CA THR A 359 6.10 -46.68 -12.92
C THR A 359 5.27 -45.47 -13.38
N PRO A 360 5.88 -44.39 -13.89
CA PRO A 360 5.12 -43.21 -14.29
C PRO A 360 4.13 -43.45 -15.42
N ASP A 361 3.02 -42.72 -15.39
CA ASP A 361 2.04 -42.63 -16.48
C ASP A 361 2.10 -41.20 -17.06
N GLY A 362 2.83 -41.05 -18.17
CA GLY A 362 3.14 -39.74 -18.74
C GLY A 362 3.89 -38.84 -17.74
N PHE A 363 3.26 -37.72 -17.37
CA PHE A 363 3.79 -36.77 -16.38
C PHE A 363 3.45 -37.12 -14.92
N ILE A 364 2.71 -38.20 -14.67
CA ILE A 364 2.23 -38.60 -13.33
C ILE A 364 3.15 -39.66 -12.73
N SER A 365 3.68 -39.42 -11.53
CA SER A 365 4.53 -40.36 -10.79
C SER A 365 3.78 -41.14 -9.70
N ILE A 366 2.74 -40.53 -9.11
CA ILE A 366 1.79 -41.16 -8.18
C ILE A 366 0.39 -40.60 -8.47
N ASN A 367 -0.53 -41.43 -8.98
CA ASN A 367 -1.87 -40.97 -9.36
C ASN A 367 -2.79 -40.66 -8.16
N ASN A 368 -2.71 -41.46 -7.10
CA ASN A 368 -3.56 -41.31 -5.91
C ASN A 368 -2.69 -40.88 -4.72
N TYR A 369 -2.17 -39.64 -4.74
CA TYR A 369 -1.12 -39.22 -3.82
C TYR A 369 -1.66 -38.57 -2.54
N ILE A 370 -2.20 -37.34 -2.61
CA ILE A 370 -2.80 -36.65 -1.46
C ILE A 370 -4.31 -36.90 -1.49
N GLN A 371 -4.84 -37.71 -0.59
CA GLN A 371 -6.30 -37.87 -0.47
C GLN A 371 -6.93 -36.57 0.01
N TRP A 372 -8.08 -36.19 -0.56
CA TRP A 372 -8.87 -35.06 -0.10
C TRP A 372 -10.36 -35.39 0.01
N SER A 373 -11.06 -34.63 0.84
CA SER A 373 -12.53 -34.63 0.95
C SER A 373 -13.05 -33.22 1.25
N ASN A 374 -14.26 -32.89 0.78
CA ASN A 374 -14.85 -31.56 0.94
C ASN A 374 -16.24 -31.59 1.58
N ASN A 375 -16.70 -30.42 2.06
CA ASN A 375 -18.04 -30.26 2.63
C ASN A 375 -19.19 -30.29 1.60
N GLN A 376 -18.89 -30.50 0.31
CA GLN A 376 -19.87 -30.77 -0.76
C GLN A 376 -20.13 -32.27 -0.94
N GLY A 377 -19.56 -33.12 -0.08
CA GLY A 377 -19.70 -34.58 -0.13
C GLY A 377 -18.80 -35.27 -1.16
N GLN A 378 -17.89 -34.53 -1.79
CA GLN A 378 -16.95 -35.06 -2.77
C GLN A 378 -15.63 -35.48 -2.09
N ARG A 379 -14.92 -36.39 -2.74
CA ARG A 379 -13.61 -36.89 -2.32
C ARG A 379 -12.81 -37.30 -3.54
N GLY A 380 -11.49 -37.23 -3.44
CA GLY A 380 -10.59 -37.61 -4.52
C GLY A 380 -9.15 -37.67 -4.05
N TYR A 381 -8.23 -37.57 -5.00
CA TYR A 381 -6.80 -37.45 -4.75
C TYR A 381 -6.23 -36.27 -5.57
N LYS A 382 -5.15 -35.67 -5.08
CA LYS A 382 -4.20 -34.92 -5.91
C LYS A 382 -3.18 -35.91 -6.47
N ILE A 383 -2.59 -35.56 -7.62
CA ILE A 383 -1.51 -36.34 -8.24
C ILE A 383 -0.14 -35.88 -7.72
N LYS A 384 0.88 -36.74 -7.85
CA LYS A 384 2.29 -36.33 -7.85
C LYS A 384 2.78 -36.37 -9.29
N ASN A 385 3.42 -35.31 -9.77
CA ASN A 385 4.02 -35.29 -11.10
C ASN A 385 5.44 -35.88 -11.10
N THR A 386 6.04 -36.02 -12.29
CA THR A 386 7.40 -36.55 -12.49
C THR A 386 8.51 -35.50 -12.34
N TYR A 387 8.15 -34.21 -12.23
CA TYR A 387 9.08 -33.09 -12.19
C TYR A 387 9.51 -32.73 -10.75
N HIS A 388 8.62 -32.95 -9.77
CA HIS A 388 8.83 -32.59 -8.37
C HIS A 388 8.86 -33.84 -7.46
N ALA A 389 10.03 -34.10 -6.87
CA ALA A 389 10.30 -35.34 -6.13
C ALA A 389 10.01 -35.23 -4.62
N GLN A 390 10.06 -34.03 -4.04
CA GLN A 390 9.83 -33.81 -2.61
C GLN A 390 8.37 -34.10 -2.21
N SER A 391 8.07 -34.17 -0.91
CA SER A 391 6.68 -34.31 -0.47
C SER A 391 5.90 -33.05 -0.83
N TYR A 392 4.68 -33.19 -1.35
CA TYR A 392 3.79 -32.04 -1.56
C TYR A 392 3.10 -31.64 -0.25
N TYR A 393 3.07 -32.51 0.77
CA TYR A 393 2.50 -32.19 2.06
C TYR A 393 3.50 -31.39 2.91
N PRO A 394 3.10 -30.32 3.64
CA PRO A 394 4.03 -29.52 4.44
C PRO A 394 4.75 -30.36 5.52
N LEU A 395 6.09 -30.48 5.42
CA LEU A 395 6.86 -31.42 6.25
C LEU A 395 7.05 -30.97 7.71
N TRP A 396 6.79 -29.69 8.02
CA TRP A 396 6.79 -29.16 9.39
C TRP A 396 5.46 -29.36 10.13
N VAL A 397 4.37 -29.63 9.40
CA VAL A 397 3.06 -29.95 9.99
C VAL A 397 3.11 -31.39 10.49
N LYS A 398 2.60 -31.64 11.71
CA LYS A 398 2.59 -32.97 12.34
C LYS A 398 1.25 -33.70 12.21
N ASP A 399 0.16 -32.98 11.96
CA ASP A 399 -1.17 -33.57 11.87
C ASP A 399 -1.34 -34.45 10.63
N GLU A 400 -2.11 -35.54 10.76
CA GLU A 400 -2.45 -36.45 9.66
C GLU A 400 -3.42 -35.85 8.62
N LYS A 401 -3.95 -34.66 8.91
CA LYS A 401 -4.81 -33.90 8.01
C LYS A 401 -4.71 -32.40 8.24
N ILE A 402 -4.88 -31.62 7.18
CA ILE A 402 -5.03 -30.15 7.23
C ILE A 402 -6.39 -29.82 6.60
N THR A 403 -7.14 -28.91 7.22
CA THR A 403 -8.45 -28.46 6.75
C THR A 403 -8.45 -26.97 6.51
N PHE A 404 -8.80 -26.54 5.30
CA PHE A 404 -8.93 -25.13 4.91
C PHE A 404 -10.39 -24.77 4.67
N LYS A 405 -10.73 -23.49 4.89
CA LYS A 405 -12.08 -22.94 4.73
C LYS A 405 -11.99 -21.61 3.99
N GLY A 406 -12.95 -21.37 3.09
CA GLY A 406 -13.03 -20.13 2.33
C GLY A 406 -13.87 -20.30 1.08
N ILE A 407 -13.56 -19.48 0.07
CA ILE A 407 -14.22 -19.51 -1.23
C ILE A 407 -13.43 -20.41 -2.16
N ARG A 408 -14.12 -21.34 -2.82
CA ARG A 408 -13.62 -21.99 -4.03
C ARG A 408 -14.19 -21.26 -5.23
N MET A 409 -13.34 -20.68 -6.06
CA MET A 409 -13.74 -20.02 -7.30
C MET A 409 -13.92 -21.03 -8.43
N ALA A 410 -14.56 -20.57 -9.50
CA ALA A 410 -14.65 -21.29 -10.77
C ALA A 410 -13.27 -21.73 -11.31
N GLN A 411 -13.25 -22.82 -12.06
CA GLN A 411 -12.03 -23.34 -12.69
C GLN A 411 -11.67 -22.53 -13.95
N ASN A 412 -10.57 -21.77 -13.89
CA ASN A 412 -10.11 -20.83 -14.91
C ASN A 412 -9.07 -21.40 -15.90
N GLY A 413 -8.50 -22.57 -15.62
CA GLY A 413 -7.60 -23.29 -16.52
C GLY A 413 -8.37 -24.00 -17.64
N ILE A 414 -8.05 -23.73 -18.90
CA ILE A 414 -8.65 -24.40 -20.06
C ILE A 414 -7.56 -25.13 -20.84
N GLU A 415 -7.82 -26.37 -21.23
CA GLU A 415 -7.00 -27.12 -22.17
C GLU A 415 -7.36 -26.69 -23.60
N GLU A 416 -6.50 -25.92 -24.25
CA GLU A 416 -6.76 -25.27 -25.54
C GLU A 416 -6.21 -26.07 -26.73
N SER A 417 -5.46 -27.17 -26.53
CA SER A 417 -4.97 -28.01 -27.65
C SER A 417 -5.93 -29.12 -28.07
N GLY A 418 -6.87 -29.52 -27.20
CA GLY A 418 -7.74 -30.67 -27.38
C GLY A 418 -7.01 -32.02 -27.18
N GLN A 419 -5.77 -32.00 -26.69
CA GLN A 419 -4.90 -33.17 -26.53
C GLN A 419 -4.23 -33.26 -25.15
N GLY A 420 -4.57 -32.37 -24.20
CA GLY A 420 -3.92 -32.32 -22.89
C GLY A 420 -2.53 -31.69 -22.89
N SER A 421 -2.15 -30.97 -23.95
CA SER A 421 -0.78 -30.48 -24.14
C SER A 421 -0.61 -28.98 -23.91
N TYR A 422 -1.68 -28.17 -23.97
CA TYR A 422 -1.57 -26.71 -23.82
C TYR A 422 -2.68 -26.16 -22.93
N PHE A 423 -2.37 -25.89 -21.67
CA PHE A 423 -3.29 -25.26 -20.73
C PHE A 423 -3.08 -23.74 -20.70
N VAL A 424 -4.18 -23.01 -20.60
CA VAL A 424 -4.20 -21.55 -20.38
C VAL A 424 -5.10 -21.26 -19.19
N LEU A 425 -4.50 -20.73 -18.12
CA LEU A 425 -5.22 -20.25 -16.95
C LEU A 425 -5.58 -18.79 -17.20
N TYR A 426 -6.87 -18.49 -17.30
CA TYR A 426 -7.34 -17.16 -17.64
C TYR A 426 -7.47 -16.25 -16.42
N ALA A 427 -7.10 -14.98 -16.59
CA ALA A 427 -7.25 -14.01 -15.52
C ALA A 427 -8.73 -13.72 -15.24
N TYR A 428 -9.05 -13.58 -13.96
CA TYR A 428 -10.22 -12.83 -13.50
C TYR A 428 -9.97 -11.33 -13.75
N LYS A 429 -11.00 -10.50 -13.86
CA LYS A 429 -10.82 -9.07 -14.19
C LYS A 429 -10.04 -8.26 -13.13
N TYR A 430 -10.29 -8.46 -11.83
CA TYR A 430 -9.65 -7.68 -10.76
C TYR A 430 -9.83 -8.31 -9.37
N GLY A 431 -9.06 -7.84 -8.39
CA GLY A 431 -9.26 -8.13 -6.96
C GLY A 431 -8.55 -9.37 -6.42
N TYR A 432 -7.54 -9.88 -7.13
CA TYR A 432 -6.82 -11.09 -6.81
C TYR A 432 -5.30 -10.91 -6.95
N VAL A 433 -4.55 -11.53 -6.05
CA VAL A 433 -3.08 -11.68 -6.16
C VAL A 433 -2.77 -12.74 -7.22
N ASP A 434 -1.60 -12.66 -7.85
CA ASP A 434 -1.11 -13.66 -8.82
C ASP A 434 -2.07 -13.94 -10.00
N ASN A 435 -2.83 -12.91 -10.39
CA ASN A 435 -3.86 -13.00 -11.42
C ASN A 435 -3.52 -12.19 -12.69
N TYR A 436 -2.62 -11.20 -12.57
CA TYR A 436 -2.02 -10.45 -13.67
C TYR A 436 -0.53 -10.22 -13.40
N PRO A 437 0.29 -10.02 -14.44
CA PRO A 437 1.67 -9.60 -14.28
C PRO A 437 1.79 -8.37 -13.39
N ASN A 438 2.75 -8.38 -12.46
CA ASN A 438 2.87 -7.36 -11.41
C ASN A 438 2.87 -5.89 -11.91
N PRO A 439 3.44 -5.52 -13.08
CA PRO A 439 3.34 -4.14 -13.57
C PRO A 439 1.93 -3.70 -14.02
N HIS A 440 1.00 -4.63 -14.28
CA HIS A 440 -0.31 -4.36 -14.85
C HIS A 440 -1.28 -3.79 -13.79
N ASP A 441 -2.13 -2.82 -14.17
CA ASP A 441 -3.05 -2.12 -13.26
C ASP A 441 -3.99 -3.06 -12.49
N ASN A 442 -4.51 -4.11 -13.14
CA ASN A 442 -5.43 -5.08 -12.53
C ASN A 442 -4.79 -6.02 -11.48
N SER A 443 -3.47 -5.92 -11.23
CA SER A 443 -2.83 -6.54 -10.05
C SER A 443 -2.91 -5.66 -8.79
N GLY A 444 -3.29 -4.39 -8.93
CA GLY A 444 -3.56 -3.49 -7.82
C GLY A 444 -4.92 -3.80 -7.17
N ILE A 445 -4.97 -3.65 -5.85
CA ILE A 445 -6.14 -3.92 -5.01
C ILE A 445 -6.67 -2.60 -4.43
N ASP A 446 -7.98 -2.39 -4.55
CA ASP A 446 -8.72 -1.28 -3.97
C ASP A 446 -9.39 -1.75 -2.67
N ILE A 447 -9.17 -1.03 -1.56
CA ILE A 447 -9.77 -1.36 -0.26
C ILE A 447 -11.29 -1.05 -0.26
N ASP A 448 -11.80 -0.19 -1.14
CA ASP A 448 -13.24 0.02 -1.36
C ASP A 448 -13.95 -1.19 -2.02
N TRP A 449 -13.22 -2.23 -2.43
CA TRP A 449 -13.81 -3.53 -2.79
C TRP A 449 -14.13 -4.39 -1.55
N ALA A 450 -13.77 -3.96 -0.34
CA ALA A 450 -14.01 -4.74 0.88
C ALA A 450 -15.51 -4.98 1.17
N ILE A 451 -15.84 -6.23 1.53
CA ILE A 451 -17.16 -6.68 1.97
C ILE A 451 -17.10 -7.40 3.32
N ASP A 452 -18.19 -7.31 4.09
CA ASP A 452 -18.39 -8.12 5.29
C ASP A 452 -18.70 -9.59 4.93
N LYS A 453 -18.73 -10.45 5.95
CA LYS A 453 -19.10 -11.89 5.83
C LYS A 453 -20.49 -12.15 5.23
N ASN A 454 -21.36 -11.16 5.17
CA ASN A 454 -22.71 -11.25 4.60
C ASN A 454 -22.75 -10.77 3.13
N GLY A 455 -21.65 -10.21 2.61
CA GLY A 455 -21.56 -9.63 1.27
C GLY A 455 -21.88 -8.13 1.18
N ASN A 456 -22.09 -7.44 2.31
CA ASN A 456 -22.33 -6.00 2.32
C ASN A 456 -21.01 -5.25 2.12
N LYS A 457 -20.98 -4.21 1.27
CA LYS A 457 -19.81 -3.32 1.15
C LYS A 457 -19.54 -2.64 2.50
N VAL A 458 -18.26 -2.63 2.90
CA VAL A 458 -17.77 -1.86 4.05
C VAL A 458 -16.91 -0.69 3.58
N ASN A 459 -16.86 0.38 4.36
CA ASN A 459 -16.03 1.56 4.08
C ASN A 459 -14.89 1.63 5.11
N LEU A 460 -13.84 0.85 4.90
CA LEU A 460 -12.69 0.81 5.81
C LEU A 460 -11.89 2.13 5.73
N PRO A 461 -11.33 2.63 6.84
CA PRO A 461 -10.43 3.79 6.80
C PRO A 461 -9.12 3.47 6.06
N GLY A 462 -8.69 2.23 6.15
CA GLY A 462 -7.43 1.69 5.65
C GLY A 462 -7.26 0.26 6.17
N ILE A 463 -6.07 -0.33 5.96
CA ILE A 463 -5.74 -1.70 6.39
C ILE A 463 -4.33 -1.76 6.96
N ASP A 464 -4.09 -2.68 7.90
CA ASP A 464 -2.77 -2.97 8.47
C ASP A 464 -2.31 -4.42 8.16
N PHE A 465 -3.28 -5.32 7.92
CA PHE A 465 -3.05 -6.75 7.67
C PHE A 465 -3.73 -7.23 6.39
N VAL A 466 -3.09 -8.19 5.72
CA VAL A 466 -3.60 -8.86 4.52
C VAL A 466 -3.44 -10.38 4.69
N LYS A 467 -4.49 -11.14 4.39
CA LYS A 467 -4.44 -12.60 4.25
C LYS A 467 -4.72 -12.96 2.79
N ILE A 468 -3.87 -13.82 2.23
CA ILE A 468 -3.95 -14.26 0.83
C ILE A 468 -4.06 -15.78 0.84
N TYR A 469 -4.98 -16.35 0.05
CA TYR A 469 -5.12 -17.80 -0.09
C TYR A 469 -5.48 -18.26 -1.51
N THR A 470 -4.97 -19.43 -1.93
CA THR A 470 -5.24 -19.99 -3.26
C THR A 470 -6.73 -20.21 -3.48
N GLY A 471 -7.32 -19.50 -4.44
CA GLY A 471 -8.77 -19.43 -4.63
C GLY A 471 -9.39 -20.51 -5.53
N VAL A 472 -8.60 -21.12 -6.42
CA VAL A 472 -9.07 -22.11 -7.40
C VAL A 472 -8.63 -23.51 -6.98
N ASP A 473 -9.52 -24.49 -7.16
CA ASP A 473 -9.22 -25.91 -6.97
C ASP A 473 -9.30 -26.62 -8.33
N GLN A 474 -8.15 -26.75 -8.99
CA GLN A 474 -8.02 -27.31 -10.32
C GLN A 474 -6.65 -27.98 -10.52
N GLU A 475 -6.63 -29.10 -11.24
CA GLU A 475 -5.42 -29.70 -11.81
C GLU A 475 -5.35 -29.33 -13.30
N ASN A 476 -4.23 -28.77 -13.75
CA ASN A 476 -3.99 -28.28 -15.10
C ASN A 476 -3.06 -29.21 -15.89
N GLY A 477 -3.31 -30.53 -15.76
CA GLY A 477 -2.53 -31.58 -16.41
C GLY A 477 -1.06 -31.56 -15.98
N TRP A 478 -0.15 -31.45 -16.96
CA TRP A 478 1.29 -31.48 -16.71
C TRP A 478 1.82 -30.24 -15.99
N LEU A 479 1.06 -29.14 -15.95
CA LEU A 479 1.39 -27.95 -15.15
C LEU A 479 1.23 -28.20 -13.64
N GLY A 480 0.50 -29.23 -13.21
CA GLY A 480 0.15 -29.45 -11.80
C GLY A 480 -1.11 -28.70 -11.36
N GLU A 481 -1.25 -28.49 -10.06
CA GLU A 481 -2.36 -27.74 -9.46
C GLU A 481 -2.32 -26.24 -9.80
N ASN A 482 -3.46 -25.57 -9.79
CA ASN A 482 -3.51 -24.10 -9.69
C ASN A 482 -2.95 -23.70 -8.30
N SER A 483 -1.84 -22.99 -8.28
CA SER A 483 -1.12 -22.60 -7.06
C SER A 483 -0.85 -21.11 -7.07
N THR A 484 -1.38 -20.38 -6.10
CA THR A 484 -1.02 -18.97 -5.94
C THR A 484 0.39 -18.87 -5.39
N GLU A 485 1.27 -18.17 -6.10
CA GLU A 485 2.54 -17.71 -5.58
C GLU A 485 2.43 -16.27 -5.06
N VAL A 486 3.13 -15.97 -3.96
CA VAL A 486 3.13 -14.66 -3.29
C VAL A 486 4.54 -14.13 -3.18
N GLY A 487 4.76 -12.87 -3.57
CA GLY A 487 6.02 -12.16 -3.44
C GLY A 487 5.85 -10.79 -2.77
N LYS A 488 6.70 -9.84 -3.15
CA LYS A 488 6.71 -8.45 -2.65
C LYS A 488 5.30 -7.85 -2.52
N GLY A 489 5.04 -7.16 -1.41
CA GLY A 489 3.85 -6.32 -1.24
C GLY A 489 4.21 -4.85 -1.13
N GLU A 490 3.35 -3.97 -1.64
CA GLU A 490 3.58 -2.54 -1.81
C GLU A 490 2.34 -1.71 -1.41
N ASP A 491 2.50 -0.69 -0.57
CA ASP A 491 1.62 0.49 -0.51
C ASP A 491 1.89 1.35 -1.75
N LEU A 492 0.88 1.50 -2.60
CA LEU A 492 1.00 2.19 -3.88
C LEU A 492 1.10 3.71 -3.70
N HIS A 493 0.50 4.28 -2.65
CA HIS A 493 0.48 5.73 -2.40
C HIS A 493 1.83 6.23 -1.90
N MET A 494 2.50 5.48 -1.03
CA MET A 494 3.86 5.76 -0.55
C MET A 494 4.90 5.68 -1.69
N LEU A 495 4.65 4.83 -2.70
CA LEU A 495 5.47 4.76 -3.92
C LEU A 495 5.06 5.80 -4.98
N GLY A 496 4.06 6.65 -4.72
CA GLY A 496 3.57 7.66 -5.66
C GLY A 496 2.83 7.10 -6.88
N SER A 497 2.45 5.82 -6.85
CA SER A 497 1.64 5.20 -7.90
C SER A 497 0.21 5.72 -7.86
N ASN A 498 -0.41 5.90 -9.03
CA ASN A 498 -1.78 6.39 -9.15
C ASN A 498 -2.56 5.55 -10.15
N ILE A 499 -3.25 4.53 -9.65
CA ILE A 499 -3.99 3.56 -10.47
C ILE A 499 -5.48 3.66 -10.12
N ALA A 500 -6.31 4.12 -11.06
CA ALA A 500 -7.70 4.48 -10.80
C ALA A 500 -8.69 3.30 -10.93
N THR A 501 -9.49 3.07 -9.88
CA THR A 501 -10.87 2.52 -9.86
C THR A 501 -11.33 1.57 -10.98
N VAL A 502 -11.60 0.27 -10.74
CA VAL A 502 -12.50 -0.49 -11.63
C VAL A 502 -13.94 -0.21 -11.16
N ASN A 503 -14.77 0.32 -12.07
CA ASN A 503 -16.19 0.61 -11.82
C ASN A 503 -17.07 -0.64 -12.03
#